data_AF-A0A1J3GDS3-F1
#
_entry.id   AF-A0A1J3GDS3-F1
#
_cell.length_a   1.000
_cell.length_b   1.000
_cell.length_c   1.000
_cell.angle_alpha   90.00
_cell.angle_beta   90.00
_cell.angle_gamma   90.00
#
_symmetry.space_group_name_H-M   'P 1'
#
loop_
_entity.id
_entity.type
_entity.pdbx_description
1 polymer ?
#
loop_
_entity_poly.entity_id
_entity_poly.type
_entity_poly.pdbx_seq_one_letter_code
_entity_poly.pdbx_strand_id
1 'polypeptide(L)'
;LDCTNGSCKNPKNVIDLFQDSEFCLQPPGDSATRRSVFDSLITGCIPVIFNPYTAYYQYAWHLPEDHRRYSVYVSEEDVKEKGVNVMEILKTKTLKEKEDMRSYIIHQLLPGLIYGDSNAKFGKFR
;
A
#
# COMPACT_ATOMS: atom_id res chain seq x y z
N LEU A 1 -16.08 5.37 3.50
CA LEU A 1 -16.46 5.85 2.15
C LEU A 1 -17.43 4.84 1.54
N ASP A 2 -18.64 5.25 1.17
CA ASP A 2 -19.62 4.38 0.50
C ASP A 2 -19.54 4.59 -1.02
N CYS A 3 -19.16 3.55 -1.76
CA CYS A 3 -18.96 3.60 -3.21
C CYS A 3 -20.23 3.46 -4.04
N THR A 4 -21.40 3.18 -3.45
CA THR A 4 -22.65 2.88 -4.18
C THR A 4 -23.05 3.97 -5.18
N ASN A 5 -22.86 5.24 -4.83
CA ASN A 5 -23.19 6.39 -5.70
C ASN A 5 -22.01 6.88 -6.56
N GLY A 6 -20.98 6.06 -6.77
CA GLY A 6 -19.81 6.42 -7.58
C GLY A 6 -18.82 7.37 -6.90
N SER A 7 -18.95 7.60 -5.59
CA SER A 7 -18.06 8.46 -4.79
C SER A 7 -16.58 8.05 -4.89
N CYS A 8 -16.31 6.76 -5.07
CA CYS A 8 -14.98 6.17 -5.21
C CYS A 8 -14.36 6.40 -6.59
N LYS A 9 -15.12 6.92 -7.57
CA LYS A 9 -14.58 7.39 -8.85
C LYS A 9 -13.90 8.76 -8.72
N ASN A 10 -14.19 9.51 -7.66
CA ASN A 10 -13.50 10.76 -7.36
C ASN A 10 -12.18 10.44 -6.62
N PRO A 11 -11.01 10.72 -7.23
CA PRO A 11 -9.73 10.43 -6.60
C PRO A 11 -9.54 11.11 -5.24
N LYS A 12 -10.11 12.32 -5.06
CA LYS A 12 -9.98 13.07 -3.80
C LYS A 12 -10.54 12.28 -2.63
N ASN A 13 -11.75 11.75 -2.76
CA ASN A 13 -12.41 11.00 -1.69
C ASN A 13 -11.62 9.75 -1.28
N VAL A 14 -10.97 9.09 -2.24
CA VAL A 14 -10.16 7.90 -1.99
C VAL A 14 -8.83 8.25 -1.34
N ILE A 15 -8.18 9.32 -1.81
CA ILE A 15 -6.92 9.81 -1.23
C ILE A 15 -7.13 10.31 0.20
N ASP A 16 -8.18 11.08 0.46
CA ASP A 16 -8.53 11.57 1.81
C ASP A 16 -8.73 10.37 2.76
N LEU A 17 -9.47 9.34 2.33
CA LEU A 17 -9.65 8.10 3.10
C LEU A 17 -8.31 7.41 3.41
N PHE A 18 -7.40 7.38 2.44
CA PHE A 18 -6.09 6.75 2.61
C PHE A 18 -5.21 7.53 3.57
N GLN A 19 -5.22 8.87 3.51
CA GLN A 19 -4.46 9.73 4.43
C GLN A 19 -4.90 9.56 5.89
N ASP A 20 -6.20 9.37 6.11
CA ASP A 20 -6.82 9.12 7.42
C ASP A 20 -6.64 7.68 7.91
N SER A 21 -6.20 6.76 7.04
CA SER A 21 -6.05 5.34 7.35
C SER A 21 -4.63 4.99 7.81
N GLU A 22 -4.53 4.10 8.79
CA GLU A 22 -3.25 3.55 9.24
C GLU A 22 -2.76 2.40 8.35
N PHE A 23 -3.68 1.50 8.00
CA PHE A 23 -3.45 0.36 7.13
C PHE A 23 -4.39 0.39 5.92
N CYS A 24 -3.87 0.09 4.75
CA CYS A 24 -4.63 0.06 3.50
C CYS A 24 -4.58 -1.35 2.91
N LEU A 25 -5.72 -2.04 2.92
CA LEU A 25 -5.83 -3.40 2.40
C LEU A 25 -5.71 -3.43 0.88
N GLN A 26 -4.80 -4.28 0.36
CA GLN A 26 -4.52 -4.41 -1.07
C GLN A 26 -4.81 -5.85 -1.56
N PRO A 27 -6.08 -6.29 -1.53
CA PRO A 27 -6.45 -7.60 -2.06
C PRO A 27 -6.19 -7.65 -3.58
N PRO A 28 -5.91 -8.83 -4.14
CA PRO A 28 -5.77 -8.99 -5.58
C PRO A 28 -7.10 -8.69 -6.29
N GLY A 29 -7.00 -8.21 -7.52
CA GLY A 29 -8.13 -8.06 -8.44
C GLY A 29 -7.96 -8.96 -9.66
N ASP A 30 -8.42 -8.50 -10.82
CA ASP A 30 -8.30 -9.24 -12.10
C ASP A 30 -6.84 -9.42 -12.55
N SER A 31 -5.93 -8.56 -12.09
CA SER A 31 -4.50 -8.59 -12.36
C SER A 31 -3.69 -8.65 -11.07
N ALA A 32 -2.46 -9.16 -11.18
CA ALA A 32 -1.51 -9.15 -10.05
C ALA A 32 -1.20 -7.74 -9.57
N THR A 33 -1.07 -6.76 -10.47
CA THR A 33 -0.76 -5.37 -10.14
C THR A 33 -1.98 -4.61 -9.63
N ARG A 34 -1.74 -3.65 -8.73
CA ARG A 34 -2.80 -2.83 -8.13
C ARG A 34 -2.31 -1.40 -7.94
N ARG A 35 -2.91 -0.45 -8.67
CA ARG A 35 -2.57 0.98 -8.55
C ARG A 35 -2.67 1.48 -7.11
N SER A 36 -3.65 0.99 -6.34
CA SER A 36 -3.89 1.43 -4.97
C SER A 36 -2.74 1.11 -3.99
N VAL A 37 -1.80 0.22 -4.34
CA VAL A 37 -0.56 0.04 -3.56
C VAL A 37 0.24 1.33 -3.54
N PHE A 38 0.40 1.99 -4.70
CA PHE A 38 1.11 3.26 -4.80
C PHE A 38 0.31 4.39 -4.16
N ASP A 39 -1.02 4.37 -4.27
CA ASP A 39 -1.86 5.33 -3.55
C ASP A 39 -1.68 5.22 -2.02
N SER A 40 -1.43 4.02 -1.47
CA SER A 40 -1.04 3.86 -0.06
C SER A 40 0.33 4.46 0.25
N LEU A 41 1.33 4.20 -0.60
CA LEU A 41 2.68 4.71 -0.36
C LEU A 41 2.75 6.24 -0.42
N ILE A 42 2.07 6.89 -1.37
CA ILE A 42 2.08 8.36 -1.47
C ILE A 42 1.29 9.05 -0.34
N THR A 43 0.38 8.34 0.33
CA THR A 43 -0.40 8.86 1.46
C THR A 43 0.20 8.50 2.81
N GLY A 44 1.28 7.69 2.82
CA GLY A 44 1.88 7.15 4.04
C GLY A 44 1.02 6.10 4.74
N CYS A 45 -0.03 5.59 4.09
CA CYS A 45 -0.82 4.49 4.60
C CYS A 45 -0.05 3.18 4.42
N ILE A 46 0.00 2.32 5.44
CA ILE A 46 0.79 1.08 5.38
C ILE A 46 0.03 0.04 4.52
N PRO A 47 0.52 -0.35 3.33
CA PRO A 47 -0.13 -1.36 2.53
C PRO A 47 -0.13 -2.74 3.22
N VAL A 48 -1.30 -3.37 3.27
CA VAL A 48 -1.47 -4.78 3.65
C VAL A 48 -1.60 -5.59 2.37
N ILE A 49 -0.54 -6.33 2.05
CA ILE A 49 -0.39 -7.11 0.82
C ILE A 49 -0.88 -8.53 1.06
N PHE A 50 -1.77 -9.00 0.19
CA PHE A 50 -2.32 -10.36 0.29
C PHE A 50 -1.62 -11.39 -0.61
N ASN A 51 -0.96 -10.90 -1.66
CA ASN A 51 -0.27 -11.72 -2.64
C ASN A 51 1.11 -11.10 -2.95
N PRO A 52 2.23 -11.84 -2.81
CA PRO A 52 3.57 -11.30 -3.08
C PRO A 52 3.74 -10.74 -4.50
N TYR A 53 3.01 -11.29 -5.48
CA TYR A 53 3.03 -10.78 -6.86
C TYR A 53 2.50 -9.35 -6.98
N THR A 54 1.69 -8.87 -6.03
CA THR A 54 1.13 -7.52 -6.05
C THR A 54 2.16 -6.42 -5.90
N ALA A 55 3.25 -6.68 -5.19
CA ALA A 55 4.30 -5.68 -4.98
C ALA A 55 5.72 -6.25 -4.98
N TYR A 56 5.95 -7.33 -4.24
CA TYR A 56 7.28 -7.84 -3.92
C TYR A 56 8.03 -8.35 -5.13
N TYR A 57 7.35 -9.10 -6.01
CA TYR A 57 7.96 -9.59 -7.24
C TYR A 57 7.90 -8.57 -8.38
N GLN A 58 6.77 -7.88 -8.55
CA GLN A 58 6.62 -6.94 -9.67
C GLN A 58 7.48 -5.68 -9.57
N TYR A 59 7.80 -5.24 -8.36
CA TYR A 59 8.53 -3.99 -8.15
C TYR A 59 9.83 -4.20 -7.38
N ALA A 60 10.43 -5.39 -7.45
CA ALA A 60 11.68 -5.73 -6.74
C ALA A 60 12.84 -4.75 -7.04
N TRP A 61 12.88 -4.14 -8.22
CA TRP A 61 13.88 -3.12 -8.57
C TRP A 61 13.57 -1.70 -8.08
N HIS A 62 12.35 -1.45 -7.62
CA HIS A 62 11.86 -0.12 -7.26
C HIS A 62 11.48 0.00 -5.77
N LEU A 63 11.13 -1.12 -5.12
CA LEU A 63 10.79 -1.21 -3.71
C LEU A 63 11.88 -1.98 -2.96
N PRO A 64 12.07 -1.71 -1.66
CA PRO A 64 13.12 -2.35 -0.87
C PRO A 64 12.83 -3.83 -0.65
N GLU A 65 13.89 -4.63 -0.61
CA GLU A 65 13.84 -6.07 -0.37
C GLU A 65 13.28 -6.42 1.02
N ASP A 66 13.57 -5.61 2.05
CA ASP A 66 12.98 -5.78 3.38
C ASP A 66 11.56 -5.21 3.42
N HIS A 67 10.61 -5.98 2.88
CA HIS A 67 9.22 -5.57 2.72
C HIS A 67 8.54 -5.16 4.04
N ARG A 68 8.98 -5.75 5.15
CA ARG A 68 8.45 -5.47 6.50
C ARG A 68 8.65 -4.01 6.94
N ARG A 69 9.54 -3.26 6.29
CA ARG A 69 9.73 -1.83 6.58
C ARG A 69 8.60 -0.96 6.08
N TYR A 70 7.82 -1.42 5.11
CA TYR A 70 6.79 -0.61 4.47
C TYR A 70 5.44 -1.31 4.30
N SER A 71 5.36 -2.63 4.49
CA SER A 71 4.11 -3.38 4.31
C SER A 71 3.90 -4.44 5.37
N VAL A 72 2.65 -4.86 5.51
CA VAL A 72 2.26 -6.09 6.22
C VAL A 72 1.86 -7.12 5.17
N TYR A 73 2.38 -8.34 5.28
CA TYR A 73 1.94 -9.45 4.43
C TYR A 73 0.97 -10.34 5.20
N VAL A 74 -0.14 -10.71 4.56
CA VAL A 74 -1.10 -11.69 5.08
C VAL A 74 -1.47 -12.61 3.92
N SER A 75 -1.28 -13.93 4.05
CA SER A 75 -1.58 -14.85 2.95
C SER A 75 -3.06 -14.79 2.55
N GLU A 76 -3.33 -14.64 1.26
CA GLU A 76 -4.68 -14.72 0.70
C GLU A 76 -5.33 -16.10 0.96
N GLU A 77 -4.55 -17.18 0.87
CA GLU A 77 -5.02 -18.55 1.10
C GLU A 77 -5.50 -18.69 2.55
N ASP A 78 -4.69 -18.26 3.52
CA ASP A 78 -5.03 -18.30 4.94
C ASP A 78 -6.30 -17.48 5.25
N VAL A 79 -6.49 -16.34 4.59
CA VAL A 79 -7.69 -15.50 4.77
C VAL A 79 -8.93 -16.20 4.22
N LYS A 80 -8.83 -16.82 3.04
CA LYS A 80 -9.96 -17.53 2.39
C LYS A 80 -10.36 -18.78 3.16
N GLU A 81 -9.38 -19.52 3.66
CA GLU A 81 -9.59 -20.73 4.46
C GLU A 81 -10.02 -20.42 5.91
N LYS A 82 -10.21 -19.13 6.24
CA LYS A 82 -10.49 -18.62 7.60
C LYS A 82 -9.43 -19.03 8.63
N GLY A 83 -8.22 -19.32 8.18
CA GLY A 83 -7.07 -19.65 9.03
C GLY A 83 -6.52 -18.44 9.79
N VAL A 84 -6.82 -17.22 9.34
CA VAL A 84 -6.35 -15.98 9.99
C VAL A 84 -7.39 -14.88 10.08
N ASN A 85 -7.32 -14.10 11.15
CA ASN A 85 -8.05 -12.84 11.31
C ASN A 85 -7.12 -11.66 11.01
N VAL A 86 -7.32 -11.01 9.87
CA VAL A 86 -6.51 -9.85 9.43
C VAL A 86 -6.48 -8.76 10.50
N MET A 87 -7.61 -8.48 11.14
CA MET A 87 -7.69 -7.42 12.15
C MET A 87 -6.89 -7.74 13.40
N GLU A 88 -6.82 -9.01 13.81
CA GLU A 88 -5.97 -9.42 14.94
C GLU A 88 -4.50 -9.27 14.60
N ILE A 89 -4.08 -9.68 13.39
CA ILE A 89 -2.71 -9.50 12.89
C ILE A 89 -2.33 -8.01 12.93
N LEU A 90 -3.18 -7.13 12.38
CA LEU A 90 -2.88 -5.69 12.36
C LEU A 90 -2.84 -5.09 13.77
N LYS A 91 -3.68 -5.55 14.70
CA LYS A 91 -3.66 -5.11 16.11
C LYS A 91 -2.43 -5.57 16.87
N THR A 92 -1.75 -6.64 16.43
CA THR A 92 -0.49 -7.07 17.06
C THR A 92 0.64 -6.08 16.84
N LYS A 93 0.52 -5.19 15.83
CA LYS A 93 1.53 -4.16 15.55
C LYS A 93 1.47 -3.06 16.59
N THR A 94 2.61 -2.85 17.25
CA THR A 94 2.79 -1.79 18.22
C THR A 94 2.68 -0.42 17.57
N LEU A 95 2.33 0.61 18.34
CA LEU A 95 2.32 1.99 17.85
C LEU A 95 3.68 2.37 17.22
N LYS A 96 4.78 1.98 17.87
CA LYS A 96 6.14 2.25 17.41
C LYS A 96 6.45 1.61 16.06
N GLU A 97 6.11 0.34 15.87
CA GLU A 97 6.28 -0.32 14.57
C GLU A 97 5.53 0.41 13.46
N LYS A 98 4.29 0.83 13.74
CA LYS A 98 3.45 1.52 12.73
C LYS A 98 4.00 2.90 12.39
N GLU A 99 4.44 3.66 13.40
CA GLU A 99 5.11 4.94 13.20
C GLU A 99 6.41 4.79 12.39
N ASP A 100 7.21 3.76 12.69
CA ASP A 100 8.46 3.49 11.97
C ASP A 100 8.20 3.08 10.52
N MET A 101 7.19 2.25 10.27
CA MET A 101 6.77 1.89 8.91
C MET A 101 6.27 3.10 8.13
N ARG A 102 5.39 3.92 8.72
CA ARG A 102 4.87 5.15 8.08
C ARG A 102 6.00 6.15 7.81
N SER A 103 6.91 6.33 8.77
CA SER A 103 8.10 7.18 8.63
C SER A 103 8.99 6.70 7.49
N TYR A 104 9.23 5.39 7.40
CA TYR A 104 10.00 4.81 6.31
C TYR A 104 9.33 5.06 4.95
N ILE A 105 8.01 4.87 4.84
CA ILE A 105 7.26 5.18 3.61
C ILE A 105 7.44 6.65 3.22
N ILE A 106 7.19 7.57 4.14
CA ILE A 106 7.19 9.02 3.87
C ILE A 106 8.60 9.53 3.53
N HIS A 107 9.63 9.05 4.21
CA HIS A 107 10.99 9.60 4.07
C HIS A 107 11.88 8.84 3.10
N GLN A 108 11.62 7.55 2.86
CA GLN A 108 12.48 6.71 2.03
C GLN A 108 11.84 6.31 0.70
N LEU A 109 10.51 6.12 0.65
CA LEU A 109 9.83 5.65 -0.57
C LEU A 109 9.17 6.79 -1.33
N LEU A 110 8.32 7.57 -0.66
CA LEU A 110 7.52 8.64 -1.26
C LEU A 110 8.35 9.62 -2.11
N PRO A 111 9.54 10.09 -1.69
CA PRO A 111 10.33 11.04 -2.50
C PRO A 111 10.78 10.48 -3.86
N GLY A 112 10.84 9.15 -4.01
CA GLY A 112 11.18 8.48 -5.26
C GLY A 112 9.97 8.09 -6.12
N LEU A 113 8.75 8.26 -5.61
CA LEU A 113 7.53 7.91 -6.33
C LEU A 113 6.99 9.12 -7.09
N ILE A 114 6.95 9.01 -8.42
CA ILE A 114 6.48 10.07 -9.30
C ILE A 114 5.43 9.50 -10.24
N TYR A 115 4.24 10.07 -10.21
CA TYR A 115 3.27 9.89 -11.29
C TYR A 115 3.64 10.80 -12.44
N GLY A 116 3.79 10.24 -13.63
CA GLY A 116 3.98 11.04 -14.83
C GLY A 116 3.43 10.37 -16.07
N ASP A 117 3.28 11.21 -17.10
CA ASP A 117 2.91 10.79 -18.44
C ASP A 117 4.03 9.94 -19.06
N SER A 118 3.70 9.13 -20.07
CA SER A 118 4.69 8.33 -20.80
C SER A 118 5.79 9.17 -21.46
N ASN A 119 5.52 10.46 -21.74
CA ASN A 119 6.49 11.39 -22.30
C ASN A 119 7.21 12.26 -21.24
N ALA A 120 6.94 12.02 -19.96
CA ALA A 120 7.53 12.82 -18.89
C ALA A 120 9.05 12.58 -18.81
N LYS A 121 9.81 13.68 -18.69
CA LYS A 121 11.26 13.64 -18.45
C LYS A 121 11.50 13.84 -16.96
N PHE A 122 11.79 12.75 -16.25
CA PHE A 122 12.05 12.79 -14.83
C PHE A 122 13.52 13.14 -14.55
N GLY A 123 13.75 14.13 -13.69
CA GLY A 123 15.04 14.36 -13.04
C GLY A 123 15.04 13.71 -11.66
N LYS A 124 16.21 13.30 -11.16
CA LYS A 124 16.31 12.89 -9.75
C LYS A 124 16.06 14.11 -8.86
N PHE A 125 15.05 14.02 -8.00
CA PHE A 125 14.88 14.95 -6.88
C PHE A 125 16.07 14.73 -5.95
N ARG A 126 16.91 15.75 -5.76
CA ARG A 126 18.18 15.65 -5.04
C ARG A 126 18.24 16.68 -3.93
#